data_AF-A0A962KUI3-F1
#
_entry.id   AF-A0A962KUI3-F1
#
_cell.length_a   1.000
_cell.length_b   1.000
_cell.length_c   1.000
_cell.angle_alpha   90.00
_cell.angle_beta   90.00
_cell.angle_gamma   90.00
#
_symmetry.space_group_name_H-M   'P 1'
#
loop_
_entity.id
_entity.type
_entity.pdbx_description
1 polymer ?
#
loop_
_entity_poly.entity_id
_entity_poly.type
_entity_poly.pdbx_seq_one_letter_code
_entity_poly.pdbx_strand_id
1 'polypeptide(L)'
;MTPTEDPPITEDAQEDPEEEKEGAGAQWPSNGGPPLEEQPPDNQPDDNKGYTPPPKNLPAFPDAQVAKRKNERKRWKDSDGRIYEWDSQHGKVEIYDKSGKKHLGEYDPNTGEQTKPPDPGRKTEK
;
A
#
# COMPACT_ATOMS: atom_id res chain seq x y z
N MET A 1 -61.31 38.40 13.91
CA MET A 1 -59.97 37.90 13.52
C MET A 1 -60.15 36.67 12.66
N THR A 2 -59.76 36.72 11.40
CA THR A 2 -59.10 35.65 10.62
C THR A 2 -58.62 36.26 9.29
N PRO A 3 -57.32 36.42 9.05
CA PRO A 3 -56.81 36.67 7.70
C PRO A 3 -56.65 35.36 6.93
N THR A 4 -57.03 35.43 5.65
CA THR A 4 -56.80 34.47 4.56
C THR A 4 -55.32 34.10 4.44
N GLU A 5 -55.02 32.80 4.36
CA GLU A 5 -53.72 32.27 3.95
C GLU A 5 -53.66 32.16 2.42
N ASP A 6 -52.69 32.84 1.82
CA ASP A 6 -52.12 32.47 0.51
C ASP A 6 -50.90 31.56 0.76
N PRO A 7 -50.71 30.47 0.00
CA PRO A 7 -49.52 29.64 0.11
C PRO A 7 -48.39 30.17 -0.79
N PRO A 8 -47.13 30.15 -0.34
CA PRO A 8 -46.00 30.13 -1.25
C PRO A 8 -45.25 28.80 -1.15
N ILE A 9 -45.23 28.06 -2.25
CA ILE A 9 -44.13 27.86 -3.20
C ILE A 9 -43.23 26.66 -2.87
N THR A 10 -43.22 25.74 -3.82
CA THR A 10 -42.30 24.61 -3.95
C THR A 10 -40.87 25.09 -4.14
N GLU A 11 -39.92 24.50 -3.41
CA GLU A 11 -38.52 24.43 -3.83
C GLU A 11 -38.03 22.99 -3.69
N ASP A 12 -37.52 22.51 -4.82
CA ASP A 12 -36.88 21.24 -5.09
C ASP A 12 -35.39 21.36 -4.74
N ALA A 13 -34.82 20.39 -4.03
CA ALA A 13 -33.45 19.87 -4.27
C ALA A 13 -32.93 18.97 -3.13
N GLN A 14 -32.48 17.80 -3.58
CA GLN A 14 -31.26 17.08 -3.16
C GLN A 14 -31.28 16.20 -1.89
N GLU A 15 -31.61 14.94 -2.18
CA GLU A 15 -30.94 13.69 -1.80
C GLU A 15 -29.76 13.75 -0.81
N ASP A 16 -29.92 13.01 0.29
CA ASP A 16 -28.85 12.21 0.91
C ASP A 16 -29.47 11.03 1.69
N PRO A 17 -29.40 9.79 1.18
CA PRO A 17 -29.47 8.62 2.03
C PRO A 17 -28.07 7.98 2.13
N GLU A 18 -27.30 8.37 3.15
CA GLU A 18 -26.33 7.45 3.74
C GLU A 18 -27.11 6.36 4.50
N GLU A 19 -27.03 5.11 4.03
CA GLU A 19 -26.73 3.91 4.84
C GLU A 19 -27.02 2.65 4.01
N GLU A 20 -26.06 2.24 3.17
CA GLU A 20 -26.00 0.86 2.66
C GLU A 20 -25.20 -0.01 3.65
N LYS A 21 -25.90 -0.91 4.34
CA LYS A 21 -26.04 -2.34 4.01
C LYS A 21 -24.82 -3.19 4.39
N GLU A 22 -24.99 -3.82 5.54
CA GLU A 22 -24.81 -5.25 5.83
C GLU A 22 -23.83 -6.09 5.01
N GLY A 23 -23.07 -6.90 5.76
CA GLY A 23 -22.10 -7.85 5.27
C GLY A 23 -22.63 -8.87 4.26
N ALA A 24 -21.77 -9.21 3.32
CA ALA A 24 -21.82 -10.45 2.59
C ALA A 24 -20.38 -10.95 2.38
N GLY A 25 -20.12 -12.19 2.78
CA GLY A 25 -18.87 -12.88 2.46
C GLY A 25 -18.72 -13.03 0.95
N ALA A 26 -17.63 -12.50 0.40
CA ALA A 26 -17.31 -12.64 -1.01
C ALA A 26 -16.70 -14.02 -1.28
N GLN A 27 -17.57 -14.95 -1.68
CA GLN A 27 -17.23 -16.06 -2.57
C GLN A 27 -16.82 -15.44 -3.91
N TRP A 28 -15.55 -15.59 -4.30
CA TRP A 28 -15.02 -15.07 -5.56
C TRP A 28 -15.66 -15.79 -6.76
N PRO A 29 -16.23 -15.08 -7.76
CA PRO A 29 -16.73 -15.71 -8.98
C PRO A 29 -15.59 -16.00 -9.97
N SER A 30 -15.62 -17.19 -10.57
CA SER A 30 -14.56 -17.72 -11.45
C SER A 30 -14.47 -17.11 -12.85
N ASN A 31 -15.14 -15.99 -13.17
CA ASN A 31 -15.04 -15.35 -14.49
C ASN A 31 -15.29 -13.84 -14.39
N GLY A 32 -14.23 -13.05 -14.53
CA GLY A 32 -14.27 -11.58 -14.56
C GLY A 32 -13.36 -10.94 -13.51
N GLY A 33 -12.07 -10.83 -13.81
CA GLY A 33 -11.08 -10.15 -12.97
C GLY A 33 -11.35 -8.64 -12.85
N PRO A 34 -10.74 -7.96 -11.86
CA PRO A 34 -10.90 -6.52 -11.66
C PRO A 34 -10.47 -5.73 -12.91
N PRO A 35 -11.03 -4.52 -13.13
CA PRO A 35 -10.65 -3.66 -14.23
C PRO A 35 -9.14 -3.40 -14.18
N LEU A 36 -8.53 -3.42 -15.37
CA LEU A 36 -7.13 -3.10 -15.61
C LEU A 36 -6.88 -1.61 -15.27
N GLU A 37 -6.81 -1.29 -13.98
CA GLU A 37 -6.06 -0.12 -13.53
C GLU A 37 -4.61 -0.41 -13.93
N GLU A 38 -4.10 0.38 -14.87
CA GLU A 38 -2.82 0.17 -15.54
C GLU A 38 -1.71 -0.11 -14.53
N GLN A 39 -1.31 -1.39 -14.42
CA GLN A 39 -0.01 -1.70 -13.86
C GLN A 39 1.04 -1.04 -14.77
N PRO A 40 2.04 -0.30 -14.24
CA PRO A 40 3.14 0.21 -15.07
C PRO A 40 3.76 -0.99 -15.81
N PRO A 41 4.16 -0.82 -17.08
CA PRO A 41 4.29 -1.93 -18.02
C PRO A 41 5.12 -3.06 -17.42
N ASP A 42 4.47 -4.22 -17.38
CA ASP A 42 5.06 -5.54 -17.18
C ASP A 42 6.28 -5.65 -18.11
N ASN A 43 7.47 -5.37 -17.57
CA ASN A 43 8.70 -5.81 -18.20
C ASN A 43 8.80 -7.30 -17.83
N GLN A 44 7.99 -8.08 -18.58
CA GLN A 44 7.76 -9.52 -18.62
C GLN A 44 8.34 -10.36 -17.46
N PRO A 45 7.56 -11.30 -16.88
CA PRO A 45 8.12 -12.27 -15.96
C PRO A 45 9.19 -13.06 -16.72
N ASP A 46 10.45 -12.86 -16.37
CA ASP A 46 11.50 -13.74 -16.82
C ASP A 46 11.23 -15.09 -16.18
N ASP A 47 10.97 -16.10 -17.03
CA ASP A 47 10.82 -17.51 -16.67
C ASP A 47 12.14 -18.13 -16.15
N ASN A 48 12.92 -17.36 -15.42
CA ASN A 48 14.12 -17.72 -14.71
C ASN A 48 14.01 -17.07 -13.32
N LYS A 49 13.40 -17.73 -12.33
CA LYS A 49 13.24 -17.22 -10.96
C LYS A 49 14.59 -16.93 -10.31
N GLY A 50 15.18 -15.81 -10.71
CA GLY A 50 16.49 -15.33 -10.34
C GLY A 50 16.39 -14.48 -9.08
N TYR A 51 17.40 -14.61 -8.24
CA TYR A 51 17.60 -13.73 -7.10
C TYR A 51 17.99 -12.34 -7.61
N THR A 52 17.21 -11.30 -7.29
CA THR A 52 17.64 -9.92 -7.53
C THR A 52 18.60 -9.50 -6.41
N PRO A 53 19.87 -9.17 -6.71
CA PRO A 53 20.81 -8.77 -5.70
C PRO A 53 20.44 -7.40 -5.09
N PRO A 54 20.63 -7.22 -3.78
CA PRO A 54 20.31 -5.97 -3.13
C PRO A 54 21.24 -4.85 -3.61
N PRO A 55 20.72 -3.63 -3.81
CA PRO A 55 21.56 -2.50 -4.16
C PRO A 55 22.51 -2.16 -3.00
N LYS A 56 23.59 -1.42 -3.28
CA LYS A 56 24.55 -1.01 -2.23
C LYS A 56 23.91 -0.05 -1.24
N ASN A 57 23.23 0.96 -1.77
CA ASN A 57 22.47 1.99 -1.07
C ASN A 57 21.06 2.04 -1.64
N LEU A 58 20.17 2.80 -1.01
CA LEU A 58 18.81 3.03 -1.47
C LEU A 58 18.71 4.49 -1.98
N PRO A 59 18.75 4.75 -3.30
CA PRO A 59 18.74 6.11 -3.83
C PRO A 59 17.57 6.97 -3.36
N ALA A 60 16.37 6.39 -3.25
CA ALA A 60 15.18 7.09 -2.76
C ALA A 60 15.14 7.28 -1.25
N PHE A 61 16.00 6.59 -0.50
CA PHE A 61 16.05 6.61 0.95
C PHE A 61 17.47 6.97 1.41
N PRO A 62 17.91 8.23 1.18
CA PRO A 62 19.31 8.63 1.42
C PRO A 62 19.73 8.53 2.88
N ASP A 63 18.78 8.64 3.82
CA ASP A 63 19.04 8.51 5.25
C ASP A 63 19.17 7.05 5.72
N ALA A 64 18.81 6.08 4.88
CA ALA A 64 18.85 4.67 5.23
C ALA A 64 20.27 4.11 5.11
N GLN A 65 20.88 3.80 6.25
CA GLN A 65 22.24 3.27 6.34
C GLN A 65 22.24 1.76 6.56
N VAL A 66 23.23 1.06 5.99
CA VAL A 66 23.35 -0.40 6.12
C VAL A 66 23.41 -0.79 7.59
N ALA A 67 22.49 -1.67 8.00
CA ALA A 67 22.40 -2.19 9.35
C ALA A 67 22.90 -3.63 9.41
N LYS A 68 23.19 -4.12 10.63
CA LYS A 68 23.55 -5.52 10.86
C LYS A 68 22.45 -6.41 10.29
N ARG A 69 22.85 -7.36 9.43
CA ARG A 69 21.95 -8.40 8.93
C ARG A 69 21.48 -9.25 10.10
N LYS A 70 20.18 -9.45 10.22
CA LYS A 70 19.59 -10.35 11.20
C LYS A 70 19.20 -11.69 10.57
N ASN A 71 18.83 -11.64 9.28
CA ASN A 71 18.52 -12.79 8.44
C ASN A 71 19.41 -12.77 7.18
N GLU A 72 19.15 -13.63 6.21
CA GLU A 72 19.84 -13.64 4.90
C GLU A 72 19.53 -12.38 4.04
N ARG A 73 18.61 -11.53 4.49
CA ARG A 73 18.21 -10.29 3.80
C ARG A 73 19.13 -9.13 4.14
N LYS A 74 19.42 -8.30 3.15
CA LYS A 74 20.11 -7.03 3.38
C LYS A 74 19.15 -6.06 4.06
N ARG A 75 19.68 -5.33 5.04
CA ARG A 75 18.90 -4.44 5.90
C ARG A 75 19.54 -3.06 5.99
N TRP A 76 18.70 -2.04 6.10
CA TRP A 76 19.09 -0.66 6.42
C TRP A 76 18.22 -0.11 7.55
N LYS A 77 18.69 0.96 8.20
CA LYS A 77 17.93 1.75 9.16
C LYS A 77 18.14 3.23 8.89
N ASP A 78 17.07 4.02 9.00
CA ASP A 78 17.14 5.48 8.91
C ASP A 78 17.39 6.11 10.30
N SER A 79 17.43 7.44 10.34
CA SER A 79 17.57 8.25 11.54
C SER A 79 16.37 8.12 12.50
N ASP A 80 15.16 7.91 11.98
CA ASP A 80 13.94 7.65 12.75
C ASP A 80 13.91 6.22 13.34
N GLY A 81 14.85 5.37 12.92
CA GLY A 81 15.00 3.98 13.32
C GLY A 81 14.09 3.01 12.58
N ARG A 82 13.42 3.42 11.51
CA ARG A 82 12.66 2.52 10.61
C ARG A 82 13.59 1.47 10.03
N ILE A 83 13.03 0.32 9.70
CA ILE A 83 13.77 -0.84 9.22
C ILE A 83 13.42 -1.07 7.77
N TYR A 84 14.44 -1.18 6.93
CA TYR A 84 14.31 -1.42 5.51
C TYR A 84 14.88 -2.80 5.20
N GLU A 85 14.13 -3.67 4.56
CA GLU A 85 14.57 -5.01 4.17
C GLU A 85 14.46 -5.22 2.67
N TRP A 86 15.48 -5.86 2.09
CA TRP A 86 15.46 -6.23 0.69
C TRP A 86 14.60 -7.47 0.46
N ASP A 87 13.60 -7.33 -0.40
CA ASP A 87 12.91 -8.45 -1.03
C ASP A 87 13.61 -8.82 -2.34
N SER A 88 14.44 -9.85 -2.28
CA SER A 88 15.20 -10.32 -3.44
C SER A 88 14.36 -11.03 -4.49
N GLN A 89 13.15 -11.46 -4.16
CA GLN A 89 12.25 -12.09 -5.13
C GLN A 89 11.60 -11.03 -6.02
N HIS A 90 11.29 -9.87 -5.45
CA HIS A 90 10.57 -8.79 -6.17
C HIS A 90 11.47 -7.61 -6.57
N GLY A 91 12.71 -7.58 -6.07
CA GLY A 91 13.62 -6.47 -6.28
C GLY A 91 13.12 -5.17 -5.66
N LYS A 92 12.52 -5.26 -4.46
CA LYS A 92 11.86 -4.15 -3.76
C LYS A 92 12.36 -4.00 -2.34
N VAL A 93 12.10 -2.86 -1.72
CA VAL A 93 12.37 -2.65 -0.30
C VAL A 93 11.06 -2.68 0.49
N GLU A 94 10.98 -3.56 1.47
CA GLU A 94 9.92 -3.56 2.47
C GLU A 94 10.35 -2.65 3.63
N ILE A 95 9.45 -1.75 4.04
CA ILE A 95 9.72 -0.81 5.15
C ILE A 95 8.87 -1.20 6.36
N TYR A 96 9.49 -1.15 7.54
CA TYR A 96 8.86 -1.43 8.82
C TYR A 96 9.12 -0.28 9.80
N ASP A 97 8.25 -0.16 10.79
CA ASP A 97 8.45 0.76 11.89
C ASP A 97 9.70 0.40 12.73
N LYS A 98 10.09 1.30 13.65
CA LYS A 98 11.27 1.11 14.50
C LYS A 98 11.24 -0.11 15.41
N SER A 99 10.05 -0.66 15.64
CA SER A 99 9.89 -1.90 16.42
C SER A 99 9.96 -3.16 15.55
N GLY A 100 9.81 -3.02 14.22
CA GLY A 100 9.66 -4.11 13.27
C GLY A 100 8.28 -4.78 13.31
N LYS A 101 7.37 -4.34 14.17
CA LYS A 101 6.05 -4.98 14.38
C LYS A 101 4.98 -4.48 13.41
N LYS A 102 5.22 -3.36 12.73
CA LYS A 102 4.30 -2.78 11.75
C LYS A 102 5.01 -2.64 10.41
N HIS A 103 4.52 -3.36 9.41
CA HIS A 103 4.86 -3.13 8.01
C HIS A 103 4.25 -1.81 7.54
N LEU A 104 5.03 -1.01 6.80
CA LEU A 104 4.64 0.29 6.26
C LEU A 104 4.42 0.24 4.75
N GLY A 105 4.83 -0.85 4.09
CA GLY A 105 4.61 -1.07 2.66
C GLY A 105 5.85 -1.56 1.93
N GLU A 106 5.65 -1.87 0.66
CA GLU A 106 6.70 -2.19 -0.30
C GLU A 106 6.94 -0.97 -1.19
N TYR A 107 8.21 -0.69 -1.48
CA TYR A 107 8.62 0.50 -2.22
C TYR A 107 9.68 0.16 -3.28
N ASP A 108 9.70 0.96 -4.34
CA ASP A 108 10.81 0.97 -5.29
C ASP A 108 12.06 1.60 -4.65
N PRO A 109 13.23 0.94 -4.68
CA PRO A 109 14.43 1.44 -4.02
C PRO A 109 15.03 2.70 -4.69
N ASN A 110 14.71 2.95 -5.96
CA ASN A 110 15.27 4.04 -6.76
C ASN A 110 14.35 5.26 -6.79
N THR A 111 13.04 5.07 -6.93
CA THR A 111 12.05 6.16 -7.02
C THR A 111 11.41 6.47 -5.67
N GLY A 112 11.33 5.49 -4.76
CA GLY A 112 10.62 5.63 -3.49
C GLY A 112 9.11 5.52 -3.61
N GLU A 113 8.60 5.17 -4.79
CA GLU A 113 7.19 4.95 -5.03
C GLU A 113 6.71 3.71 -4.25
N GLN A 114 5.55 3.82 -3.61
CA GLN A 114 4.94 2.72 -2.90
C GLN A 114 4.26 1.75 -3.88
N THR A 115 4.76 0.53 -3.98
CA THR A 115 4.22 -0.50 -4.87
C THR A 115 3.17 -1.36 -4.17
N LYS A 116 3.21 -1.47 -2.83
CA LYS A 116 2.17 -2.16 -2.05
C LYS A 116 1.85 -1.43 -0.74
N PRO A 117 0.56 -1.44 -0.32
CA PRO A 117 0.16 -0.86 0.94
C PRO A 117 0.73 -1.62 2.16
N PRO A 118 0.65 -1.03 3.36
CA PRO A 118 0.95 -1.72 4.62
C PRO A 118 0.20 -3.05 4.76
N ASP A 119 0.88 -4.07 5.29
CA ASP A 119 0.29 -5.38 5.59
C ASP A 119 0.38 -5.63 7.11
N PRO A 120 -0.74 -5.64 7.85
CA PRO A 120 -0.72 -5.79 9.31
C PRO A 120 -0.24 -7.18 9.77
N GLY A 121 -0.24 -8.19 8.90
CA GLY A 121 0.31 -9.52 9.18
C GLY A 121 1.83 -9.59 9.09
N ARG A 122 2.47 -8.63 8.41
CA ARG A 122 3.92 -8.62 8.15
C ARG A 122 4.68 -7.95 9.27
N LYS A 123 5.74 -8.64 9.71
CA LYS A 123 6.61 -8.21 10.80
C LYS A 123 8.05 -8.61 10.48
N THR A 124 8.98 -7.85 11.03
CA THR A 124 10.40 -8.17 11.03
C THR A 124 10.95 -8.01 12.44
N GLU A 125 12.04 -8.71 12.72
CA GLU A 125 12.70 -8.58 14.01
C GLU A 125 13.61 -7.34 14.02
N LYS A 126 13.57 -6.54 15.09
CA LYS A 126 14.41 -5.32 15.24
C LYS A 126 15.92 -5.57 15.24
#